data_AF-A0A518RJR4-F1
#
_entry.id   AF-A0A518RJR4-F1
#
_cell.length_a   1.000
_cell.length_b   1.000
_cell.length_c   1.000
_cell.angle_alpha   90.00
_cell.angle_beta   90.00
_cell.angle_gamma   90.00
#
_symmetry.space_group_name_H-M   'P 1'
#
loop_
_entity.id
_entity.type
_entity.pdbx_description
1 polymer ?
#
loop_
_entity_poly.entity_id
_entity_poly.type
_entity_poly.pdbx_seq_one_letter_code
_entity_poly.pdbx_strand_id
1 'polypeptide(L)'
;MTDEKPDQNAIPCGGCTECCKTDQVILRPEAGDDLEFYDLEYIESALYPGQRVPALKRDSRTGHCVYLRDSGCAIHGRAPWTCRRFHCARMFKALGRLSRAKRDILWARGDVLEEAIVERGRDRYGYAVEHGLDGVLDTDMQVAAFERIIAATPRRR
;
A
#
# COMPACT_ATOMS: atom_id res chain seq x y z
N MET A 1 17.86 22.53 3.03
CA MET A 1 16.46 22.06 3.17
C MET A 1 16.05 21.60 1.78
N THR A 2 16.09 20.29 1.52
CA THR A 2 15.71 19.74 0.22
C THR A 2 14.18 19.78 0.08
N ASP A 3 13.69 20.43 -0.98
CA ASP A 3 12.28 20.39 -1.41
C ASP A 3 12.01 19.05 -2.11
N GLU A 4 12.24 17.97 -1.36
CA GLU A 4 12.07 16.60 -1.81
C GLU A 4 10.58 16.27 -1.70
N LYS A 5 9.82 16.69 -2.72
CA LYS A 5 8.38 16.41 -2.80
C LYS A 5 8.18 14.90 -2.71
N PRO A 6 7.55 14.38 -1.63
CA PRO A 6 7.32 12.95 -1.53
C PRO A 6 6.44 12.51 -2.71
N ASP A 7 6.76 11.36 -3.28
CA ASP A 7 6.13 10.79 -4.47
C ASP A 7 4.60 10.90 -4.55
N GLN A 8 3.91 10.76 -3.41
CA GLN A 8 2.46 10.94 -3.24
C GLN A 8 1.93 12.29 -3.76
N ASN A 9 2.70 13.37 -3.60
CA ASN A 9 2.31 14.72 -4.00
C ASN A 9 2.64 15.03 -5.47
N ALA A 10 3.61 14.32 -6.05
CA ALA A 10 4.03 14.50 -7.44
C ALA A 10 3.21 13.64 -8.42
N ILE A 11 2.85 12.42 -8.03
CA ILE A 11 2.15 11.45 -8.87
C ILE A 11 0.78 11.15 -8.23
N PRO A 12 -0.29 11.85 -8.63
CA PRO A 12 -1.57 11.80 -7.93
C PRO A 12 -2.28 10.46 -8.11
N CYS A 13 -2.88 9.96 -7.02
CA CYS A 13 -3.71 8.76 -7.01
C CYS A 13 -4.94 8.86 -7.95
N GLY A 14 -5.34 10.09 -8.31
CA GLY A 14 -6.44 10.37 -9.22
C GLY A 14 -7.79 9.89 -8.70
N GLY A 15 -8.04 9.98 -7.39
CA GLY A 15 -9.30 9.54 -6.75
C GLY A 15 -9.50 8.03 -6.68
N CYS A 16 -8.49 7.23 -7.00
CA CYS A 16 -8.56 5.76 -6.96
C CYS A 16 -8.89 5.23 -5.55
N THR A 17 -9.69 4.16 -5.48
CA THR A 17 -10.19 3.57 -4.23
C THR A 17 -9.80 2.11 -4.02
N GLU A 18 -8.99 1.49 -4.89
CA GLU A 18 -8.74 0.03 -4.82
C GLU A 18 -8.16 -0.44 -3.48
N CYS A 19 -7.15 0.26 -2.93
CA CYS A 19 -6.62 -0.05 -1.60
C CYS A 19 -7.66 0.10 -0.47
N CYS A 20 -8.66 0.98 -0.63
CA CYS A 20 -9.77 1.09 0.31
C CYS A 20 -10.74 -0.10 0.24
N LYS A 21 -10.75 -0.87 -0.86
CA LYS A 21 -11.56 -2.09 -1.01
C LYS A 21 -10.85 -3.32 -0.46
N THR A 22 -9.54 -3.43 -0.67
CA THR A 22 -8.78 -4.68 -0.40
C THR A 22 -7.92 -4.65 0.86
N ASP A 23 -7.33 -3.50 1.20
CA ASP A 23 -6.27 -3.47 2.22
C ASP A 23 -6.83 -3.34 3.65
N GLN A 24 -6.13 -3.99 4.58
CA GLN A 24 -6.30 -3.81 6.02
C GLN A 24 -5.26 -2.80 6.52
N VAL A 25 -5.68 -1.55 6.70
CA VAL A 25 -4.77 -0.44 7.03
C VAL A 25 -4.44 -0.43 8.52
N ILE A 26 -3.27 -0.95 8.89
CA ILE A 26 -2.74 -0.86 10.26
C ILE A 26 -2.35 0.60 10.56
N LEU A 27 -2.80 1.10 11.71
CA LEU A 27 -2.50 2.44 12.23
C LEU A 27 -1.17 2.42 12.98
N ARG A 28 -0.42 3.52 12.89
CA ARG A 28 0.94 3.63 13.43
C ARG A 28 1.07 4.86 14.35
N PRO A 29 0.65 4.78 15.63
CA PRO A 29 0.75 5.89 16.58
C PRO A 29 2.18 6.44 16.72
N GLU A 30 3.17 5.55 16.68
CA GLU A 30 4.60 5.89 16.71
C GLU A 30 5.09 6.63 15.45
N ALA A 31 4.27 6.64 14.39
CA ALA A 31 4.51 7.38 13.14
C ALA A 31 3.52 8.56 12.94
N GLY A 32 2.84 8.98 14.03
CA GLY A 32 1.97 10.14 14.06
C GLY A 32 0.51 9.88 13.69
N ASP A 33 0.01 8.65 13.78
CA ASP A 33 -1.42 8.36 13.69
C ASP A 33 -2.11 8.53 15.05
N ASP A 34 -2.85 9.63 15.19
CA ASP A 34 -3.74 9.83 16.33
C ASP A 34 -4.95 8.90 16.24
N LEU A 35 -5.04 7.96 17.19
CA LEU A 35 -6.07 6.93 17.22
C LEU A 35 -7.47 7.48 17.52
N GLU A 36 -7.59 8.63 18.19
CA GLU A 36 -8.90 9.20 18.55
C GLU A 36 -9.67 9.71 17.31
N PHE A 37 -8.96 9.95 16.20
CA PHE A 37 -9.55 10.42 14.94
C PHE A 37 -10.09 9.32 14.01
N TYR A 38 -9.90 8.03 14.33
CA TYR A 38 -10.24 6.91 13.45
C TYR A 38 -11.21 5.90 14.07
N ASP A 39 -12.22 5.47 13.30
CA ASP A 39 -12.98 4.25 13.59
C ASP A 39 -12.06 3.06 13.30
N LEU A 40 -11.64 2.40 14.38
CA LEU A 40 -10.58 1.41 14.40
C LEU A 40 -11.02 0.16 15.14
N GLU A 41 -10.31 -0.93 14.86
CA GLU A 41 -10.41 -2.17 15.61
C GLU A 41 -9.02 -2.76 15.86
N TYR A 42 -8.89 -3.54 16.93
CA TYR A 42 -7.63 -4.22 17.26
C TYR A 42 -7.60 -5.60 16.64
N ILE A 43 -6.86 -5.77 15.55
CA ILE A 43 -6.77 -7.01 14.78
C ILE A 43 -5.53 -7.83 15.17
N GLU A 44 -5.58 -9.14 14.95
CA GLU A 44 -4.35 -9.92 14.80
C GLU A 44 -3.78 -9.67 13.40
N SER A 45 -2.45 -9.61 13.28
CA SER A 45 -1.78 -9.39 11.99
C SER A 45 -0.59 -10.32 11.81
N ALA A 46 -0.47 -10.92 10.62
CA ALA A 46 0.71 -11.69 10.24
C ALA A 46 2.00 -10.84 10.21
N LEU A 47 1.87 -9.50 10.12
CA LEU A 47 3.00 -8.56 10.20
C LEU A 47 3.46 -8.32 11.65
N TYR A 48 2.61 -8.61 12.64
CA TYR A 48 2.88 -8.42 14.07
C TYR A 48 2.44 -9.66 14.88
N PRO A 49 3.09 -10.83 14.70
CA PRO A 49 2.64 -12.08 15.31
C PRO A 49 2.56 -12.01 16.84
N GLY A 50 1.47 -12.51 17.42
CA GLY A 50 1.23 -12.51 18.86
C GLY A 50 0.87 -11.14 19.45
N GLN A 51 0.65 -10.11 18.60
CA GLN A 51 0.20 -8.79 19.03
C GLN A 51 -1.13 -8.44 18.36
N ARG A 52 -2.04 -7.81 19.11
CA ARG A 52 -3.20 -7.13 18.54
C ARG A 52 -2.83 -5.68 18.23
N VAL A 53 -2.95 -5.28 16.98
CA VAL A 53 -2.56 -3.96 16.48
C VAL A 53 -3.79 -3.14 16.07
N PRO A 54 -3.80 -1.82 16.30
CA PRO A 54 -4.90 -0.96 15.85
C PRO A 54 -4.88 -0.87 14.32
N ALA A 55 -6.04 -1.02 13.69
CA ALA A 55 -6.21 -0.87 12.25
C ALA A 55 -7.51 -0.13 11.94
N LEU A 56 -7.57 0.57 10.80
CA LEU A 56 -8.83 1.13 10.30
C LEU A 56 -9.84 0.00 10.14
N LYS A 57 -11.02 0.23 10.70
CA LYS A 57 -12.09 -0.76 10.68
C LYS A 57 -12.60 -1.03 9.27
N ARG A 58 -13.07 -2.25 9.05
CA ARG A 58 -13.73 -2.66 7.81
C ARG A 58 -15.24 -2.82 8.00
N ASP A 59 -15.99 -2.47 6.96
CA ASP A 59 -17.43 -2.75 6.88
C ASP A 59 -17.64 -4.26 6.76
N SER A 60 -18.39 -4.85 7.69
CA SER A 60 -18.53 -6.31 7.80
C SER A 60 -19.36 -6.96 6.69
N ARG A 61 -20.02 -6.18 5.83
CA ARG A 61 -20.86 -6.68 4.73
C ARG A 61 -20.14 -6.68 3.38
N THR A 62 -19.33 -5.65 3.14
CA THR A 62 -18.59 -5.42 1.89
C THR A 62 -17.11 -5.75 2.02
N GLY A 63 -16.58 -5.79 3.24
CA GLY A 63 -15.15 -5.86 3.53
C GLY A 63 -14.41 -4.53 3.34
N HIS A 64 -15.00 -3.50 2.74
CA HIS A 64 -14.30 -2.25 2.45
C HIS A 64 -13.93 -1.48 3.71
N CYS A 65 -12.91 -0.60 3.65
CA CYS A 65 -12.65 0.37 4.71
C CYS A 65 -13.88 1.25 4.97
N VAL A 66 -14.26 1.45 6.24
CA VAL A 66 -15.47 2.23 6.62
C VAL A 66 -15.48 3.69 6.15
N TYR A 67 -14.32 4.20 5.73
CA TYR A 67 -14.12 5.54 5.16
C TYR A 67 -14.27 5.62 3.63
N LEU A 68 -14.49 4.49 2.95
CA LEU A 68 -14.85 4.49 1.55
C LEU A 68 -16.29 5.03 1.38
N ARG A 69 -16.45 5.97 0.45
CA ARG A 69 -17.71 6.56 0.00
C ARG A 69 -17.73 6.57 -1.52
N ASP A 70 -18.89 6.80 -2.11
CA ASP A 70 -19.04 6.89 -3.58
C ASP A 70 -18.19 8.02 -4.20
N SER A 71 -17.91 9.06 -3.42
CA SER A 71 -17.01 10.17 -3.78
C SER A 71 -15.52 9.92 -3.49
N GLY A 72 -15.15 8.71 -3.05
CA GLY A 72 -13.78 8.33 -2.70
C GLY A 72 -13.52 8.20 -1.20
N CYS A 73 -12.26 8.36 -0.79
CA CYS A 73 -11.86 8.22 0.61
C CYS A 73 -12.21 9.48 1.42
N ALA A 74 -13.18 9.36 2.35
CA ALA A 74 -13.68 10.46 3.17
C ALA A 74 -12.63 11.07 4.13
N ILE A 75 -11.50 10.39 4.33
CA ILE A 75 -10.38 10.88 5.16
C ILE A 75 -9.11 11.17 4.35
N HIS A 76 -9.15 11.27 3.02
CA HIS A 76 -7.94 11.44 2.21
C HIS A 76 -7.03 12.60 2.67
N GLY A 77 -7.60 13.75 3.03
CA GLY A 77 -6.86 14.91 3.56
C GLY A 77 -6.30 14.75 4.98
N ARG A 78 -6.67 13.68 5.69
CA ARG A 78 -6.18 13.30 7.03
C ARG A 78 -5.89 11.80 7.13
N ALA A 79 -5.47 11.17 6.02
CA ALA A 79 -5.34 9.72 5.94
C ALA A 79 -4.18 9.24 6.84
N PRO A 80 -4.25 8.04 7.45
CA PRO A 80 -3.21 7.56 8.37
C PRO A 80 -1.90 7.25 7.66
N TRP A 81 -0.80 7.13 8.41
CA TRP A 81 0.58 7.00 7.93
C TRP A 81 0.76 5.90 6.89
N THR A 82 0.06 4.78 7.04
CA THR A 82 0.11 3.67 6.09
C THR A 82 -0.51 4.05 4.73
N CYS A 83 -1.70 4.68 4.72
CA CYS A 83 -2.27 5.29 3.51
C CYS A 83 -1.37 6.42 2.98
N ARG A 84 -0.74 7.14 3.91
CA ARG A 84 0.39 8.07 3.80
C ARG A 84 1.43 7.52 2.82
N ARG A 85 2.30 6.63 3.33
CA ARG A 85 3.50 6.13 2.65
C ARG A 85 3.19 5.16 1.50
N PHE A 86 2.02 4.51 1.39
CA PHE A 86 1.75 3.61 0.27
C PHE A 86 1.65 4.36 -1.08
N HIS A 87 2.22 3.79 -2.16
CA HIS A 87 2.10 4.35 -3.50
C HIS A 87 2.17 3.24 -4.56
N CYS A 88 1.09 3.05 -5.32
CA CYS A 88 0.97 1.94 -6.27
C CYS A 88 1.97 2.03 -7.44
N ALA A 89 2.36 3.23 -7.91
CA ALA A 89 3.38 3.36 -8.96
C ALA A 89 4.76 2.91 -8.47
N ARG A 90 5.09 3.25 -7.22
CA ARG A 90 6.32 2.78 -6.55
C ARG A 90 6.32 1.26 -6.42
N MET A 91 5.21 0.68 -6.00
CA MET A 91 5.02 -0.77 -5.92
C MET A 91 5.22 -1.44 -7.30
N PHE A 92 4.61 -0.90 -8.36
CA PHE A 92 4.75 -1.41 -9.72
C PHE A 92 6.20 -1.30 -10.24
N LYS A 93 6.85 -0.14 -10.07
CA LYS A 93 8.27 0.06 -10.44
C LYS A 93 9.18 -0.91 -9.70
N ALA A 94 8.92 -1.17 -8.41
CA ALA A 94 9.66 -2.16 -7.61
C ALA A 94 9.46 -3.60 -8.10
N LEU A 95 8.23 -4.00 -8.49
CA LEU A 95 7.98 -5.29 -9.13
C LEU A 95 8.74 -5.43 -10.46
N GLY A 96 8.91 -4.33 -11.21
CA GLY A 96 9.73 -4.28 -12.42
C GLY A 96 11.19 -4.69 -12.19
N ARG A 97 11.75 -4.39 -11.01
CA ARG A 97 13.14 -4.74 -10.62
C ARG A 97 13.33 -6.21 -10.19
N LEU A 98 12.24 -6.97 -10.01
CA LEU A 98 12.29 -8.38 -9.64
C LEU A 98 12.32 -9.31 -10.87
N SER A 99 12.98 -10.46 -10.76
CA SER A 99 12.90 -11.50 -11.78
C SER A 99 11.49 -12.10 -11.88
N ARG A 100 11.16 -12.70 -13.03
CA ARG A 100 9.84 -13.35 -13.24
C ARG A 100 9.53 -14.35 -12.11
N ALA A 101 10.45 -15.26 -11.80
CA ALA A 101 10.27 -16.24 -10.74
C ALA A 101 10.03 -15.61 -9.35
N LYS A 102 10.66 -14.47 -9.04
CA LYS A 102 10.39 -13.72 -7.80
C LYS A 102 8.97 -13.12 -7.79
N ARG A 103 8.50 -12.58 -8.91
CA ARG A 103 7.11 -12.10 -9.06
C ARG A 103 6.09 -13.23 -8.97
N ASP A 104 6.37 -14.37 -9.59
CA ASP A 104 5.50 -15.55 -9.58
C ASP A 104 5.29 -16.06 -8.13
N ILE A 105 6.32 -15.99 -7.27
CA ILE A 105 6.20 -16.31 -5.83
C ILE A 105 5.27 -15.31 -5.11
N LEU A 106 5.42 -14.00 -5.35
CA LEU A 106 4.58 -12.97 -4.70
C LEU A 106 3.10 -13.14 -5.05
N TRP A 107 2.80 -13.41 -6.33
CA TRP A 107 1.44 -13.72 -6.79
C TRP A 107 0.91 -15.01 -6.15
N ALA A 108 1.72 -16.07 -6.11
CA ALA A 108 1.29 -17.38 -5.59
C ALA A 108 1.01 -17.40 -4.07
N ARG A 109 1.35 -16.34 -3.33
CA ARG A 109 0.94 -16.18 -1.92
C ARG A 109 -0.50 -15.69 -1.75
N GLY A 110 -1.00 -14.85 -2.66
CA GLY A 110 -2.34 -14.24 -2.58
C GLY A 110 -2.53 -13.16 -1.51
N ASP A 111 -1.52 -12.82 -0.70
CA ASP A 111 -1.61 -11.84 0.40
C ASP A 111 -0.71 -10.59 0.22
N VAL A 112 -0.01 -10.47 -0.92
CA VAL A 112 0.94 -9.38 -1.20
C VAL A 112 0.54 -8.50 -2.38
N LEU A 113 -0.07 -9.09 -3.41
CA LEU A 113 -0.37 -8.45 -4.68
C LEU A 113 -1.84 -8.61 -5.02
N GLU A 114 -2.47 -7.48 -5.34
CA GLU A 114 -3.84 -7.37 -5.82
C GLU A 114 -3.81 -6.87 -7.27
N GLU A 115 -4.61 -7.47 -8.15
CA GLU A 115 -4.56 -7.20 -9.59
C GLU A 115 -4.91 -5.74 -9.89
N ALA A 116 -6.03 -5.25 -9.36
CA ALA A 116 -6.47 -3.87 -9.54
C ALA A 116 -5.45 -2.82 -9.02
N ILE A 117 -4.72 -3.13 -7.94
CA ILE A 117 -3.68 -2.26 -7.40
C ILE A 117 -2.41 -2.28 -8.28
N VAL A 118 -2.03 -3.46 -8.81
CA VAL A 118 -0.90 -3.58 -9.74
C VAL A 118 -1.19 -2.89 -11.08
N GLU A 119 -2.41 -3.02 -11.60
CA GLU A 119 -2.85 -2.31 -12.81
C GLU A 119 -2.88 -0.80 -12.62
N ARG A 120 -3.47 -0.31 -11.52
CA ARG A 120 -3.41 1.12 -11.19
C ARG A 120 -1.96 1.60 -11.02
N GLY A 121 -1.12 0.77 -10.41
CA GLY A 121 0.31 1.04 -10.30
C GLY A 121 1.02 1.20 -11.65
N ARG A 122 0.66 0.37 -12.64
CA ARG A 122 1.15 0.49 -14.03
C ARG A 122 0.75 1.82 -14.66
N ASP A 123 -0.52 2.17 -14.58
CA ASP A 123 -1.07 3.40 -15.14
C ASP A 123 -0.47 4.66 -14.49
N ARG A 124 -0.36 4.69 -13.15
CA ARG A 124 0.32 5.78 -12.43
C ARG A 124 1.83 5.83 -12.71
N TYR A 125 2.47 4.70 -12.99
CA TYR A 125 3.88 4.67 -13.42
C TYR A 125 4.07 5.18 -14.85
N GLY A 126 3.14 4.87 -15.77
CA GLY A 126 3.10 5.44 -17.13
C GLY A 126 3.05 6.96 -17.09
N TYR A 127 2.10 7.53 -16.33
CA TYR A 127 2.01 8.96 -16.07
C TYR A 127 3.34 9.54 -15.54
N ALA A 128 3.99 8.86 -14.60
CA ALA A 128 5.26 9.32 -14.03
C ALA A 128 6.39 9.37 -15.08
N VAL A 129 6.47 8.38 -15.98
CA VAL A 129 7.45 8.36 -17.08
C VAL A 129 7.16 9.46 -18.09
N GLU A 130 5.89 9.63 -18.50
CA GLU A 130 5.45 10.67 -19.45
C GLU A 130 5.78 12.10 -18.98
N HIS A 131 5.79 12.33 -17.66
CA HIS A 131 6.03 13.64 -17.05
C HIS A 131 7.46 13.81 -16.49
N GLY A 132 8.36 12.84 -16.70
CA GLY A 132 9.73 12.90 -16.17
C GLY A 132 9.82 12.82 -14.63
N LEU A 133 8.78 12.29 -13.98
CA LEU A 133 8.65 12.17 -12.53
C LEU A 133 9.08 10.80 -12.00
N ASP A 134 9.42 9.83 -12.86
CA ASP A 134 9.74 8.46 -12.41
C ASP A 134 10.89 8.43 -11.38
N GLY A 135 11.83 9.38 -11.45
CA GLY A 135 12.94 9.53 -10.51
C GLY A 135 12.53 9.77 -9.05
N VAL A 136 11.32 10.28 -8.78
CA VAL A 136 10.82 10.46 -7.39
C VAL A 136 10.36 9.14 -6.75
N LEU A 137 10.17 8.09 -7.56
CA LEU A 137 9.79 6.75 -7.11
C LEU A 137 11.03 5.96 -6.67
N ASP A 138 11.56 6.27 -5.48
CA ASP A 138 12.50 5.38 -4.78
C ASP A 138 11.81 4.03 -4.54
N THR A 139 12.48 2.95 -4.93
CA THR A 139 11.96 1.59 -4.85
C THR A 139 12.79 0.66 -3.95
N ASP A 140 13.92 1.11 -3.38
CA ASP A 140 14.84 0.23 -2.65
C ASP A 140 14.20 -0.40 -1.42
N MET A 141 13.50 0.40 -0.59
CA MET A 141 12.75 -0.13 0.56
C MET A 141 11.65 -1.13 0.16
N GLN A 142 11.00 -0.92 -0.99
CA GLN A 142 9.91 -1.76 -1.47
C GLN A 142 10.44 -3.09 -2.05
N VAL A 143 11.55 -3.05 -2.79
CA VAL A 143 12.27 -4.24 -3.26
C VAL A 143 12.75 -5.06 -2.07
N ALA A 144 13.40 -4.44 -1.08
CA ALA A 144 13.85 -5.12 0.13
C ALA A 144 12.69 -5.68 0.99
N ALA A 145 11.50 -5.08 0.95
CA ALA A 145 10.30 -5.65 1.55
C ALA A 145 9.84 -6.91 0.81
N PHE A 146 9.72 -6.85 -0.52
CA PHE A 146 9.35 -8.00 -1.34
C PHE A 146 10.35 -9.17 -1.21
N GLU A 147 11.65 -8.90 -1.19
CA GLU A 147 12.66 -9.96 -1.05
C GLU A 147 12.60 -10.65 0.31
N ARG A 148 12.32 -9.92 1.40
CA ARG A 148 12.07 -10.52 2.71
C ARG A 148 10.82 -11.39 2.72
N ILE A 149 9.73 -10.94 2.08
CA ILE A 149 8.50 -11.73 1.96
C ILE A 149 8.75 -13.01 1.15
N ILE A 150 9.47 -12.93 0.02
CA ILE A 150 9.87 -14.08 -0.79
C ILE A 150 10.72 -15.07 0.03
N ALA A 151 11.72 -14.57 0.77
CA ALA A 151 12.57 -15.41 1.62
C ALA A 151 11.80 -16.10 2.76
N ALA A 152 10.78 -15.43 3.32
CA ALA A 152 9.88 -15.98 4.33
C ALA A 152 8.74 -16.85 3.75
N THR A 153 8.65 -17.00 2.43
CA THR A 153 7.60 -17.84 1.81
C THR A 153 8.01 -19.31 1.84
N PRO A 154 7.22 -20.21 2.44
CA PRO A 154 7.52 -21.63 2.44
C PRO A 154 7.65 -22.15 1.01
N ARG A 155 8.79 -22.78 0.70
CA ARG A 155 8.93 -23.49 -0.58
C ARG A 155 7.93 -24.63 -0.61
N ARG A 156 7.02 -24.64 -1.60
CA ARG A 156 6.24 -25.84 -1.92
C ARG A 156 7.23 -26.97 -2.22
N ARG A 157 7.09 -28.09 -1.52
CA ARG A 157 7.79 -29.34 -1.82
C ARG A 157 7.23 -29.95 -3.10
#